data_AF-A0A0W0XV14-F1
#
_entry.id   AF-A0A0W0XV14-F1
#
_cell.length_a   1.000
_cell.length_b   1.000
_cell.length_c   1.000
_cell.angle_alpha   90.00
_cell.angle_beta   90.00
_cell.angle_gamma   90.00
#
_symmetry.space_group_name_H-M   'P 1'
#
loop_
_entity.id
_entity.type
_entity.pdbx_description
1 polymer ?
#
loop_
_entity_poly.entity_id
_entity_poly.type
_entity_poly.pdbx_seq_one_letter_code
_entity_poly.pdbx_strand_id
1 'polypeptide(L)'
;MTNNEFEQLILQFDTFWNDNIVTAYVQIKTHLLQGRLNDTSNRLFNCIQHYSNVITLFVEEVEATFAKHTLTKKQQIDLQDYLNECRQTRTTDTLELKQIESALRKGQLLPLPTFEEQSLSGQIFPDKPFYLEVNFDENDNKTPSFSA
;
A
#
# COMPACT_ATOMS: atom_id res chain seq x y z
N MET A 1 28.85 -25.39 12.42
CA MET A 1 27.53 -26.05 12.32
C MET A 1 27.64 -27.18 11.30
N THR A 2 27.02 -28.32 11.56
CA THR A 2 26.95 -29.45 10.61
C THR A 2 25.96 -29.17 9.48
N ASN A 3 26.05 -29.89 8.36
CA ASN A 3 25.10 -29.69 7.26
C ASN A 3 23.65 -30.02 7.66
N ASN A 4 23.44 -31.06 8.47
CA ASN A 4 22.10 -31.44 8.91
C ASN A 4 21.47 -30.36 9.81
N GLU A 5 22.24 -29.77 10.74
CA GLU A 5 21.78 -28.65 11.57
C GLU A 5 21.41 -27.42 10.73
N PHE A 6 22.21 -27.12 9.70
CA PHE A 6 21.93 -26.02 8.78
C PHE A 6 20.62 -26.25 8.01
N GLU A 7 20.46 -27.42 7.40
CA GLU A 7 19.26 -27.80 6.65
C GLU A 7 18.00 -27.80 7.55
N GLN A 8 18.12 -28.23 8.79
CA GLN A 8 17.02 -28.19 9.75
C GLN A 8 16.58 -26.77 10.10
N LEU A 9 17.53 -25.84 10.29
CA LEU A 9 17.18 -24.45 10.54
C LEU A 9 16.52 -23.79 9.33
N ILE A 10 17.05 -24.01 8.12
CA ILE A 10 16.41 -23.54 6.89
C ILE A 10 14.98 -24.08 6.78
N LEU A 11 14.77 -25.37 7.03
CA LEU A 11 13.44 -25.97 6.99
C LEU A 11 12.45 -25.34 8.00
N GLN A 12 12.92 -24.95 9.19
CA GLN A 12 12.10 -24.24 10.18
C GLN A 12 11.71 -22.85 9.68
N PHE A 13 12.66 -22.13 9.09
CA PHE A 13 12.40 -20.82 8.47
C PHE A 13 11.44 -20.94 7.28
N ASP A 14 11.57 -21.98 6.46
CA ASP A 14 10.66 -22.25 5.35
C ASP A 14 9.24 -22.57 5.83
N THR A 15 9.12 -23.34 6.90
CA THR A 15 7.81 -23.63 7.51
C THR A 15 7.16 -22.33 7.97
N PHE A 16 7.90 -21.50 8.72
CA PHE A 16 7.41 -20.20 9.15
C PHE A 16 7.02 -19.29 7.96
N TRP A 17 7.86 -19.26 6.92
CA TRP A 17 7.64 -18.49 5.71
C TRP A 17 6.32 -18.87 5.03
N ASN A 18 6.12 -20.17 4.81
CA ASN A 18 4.89 -20.66 4.18
C ASN A 18 3.65 -20.40 5.04
N ASP A 19 3.72 -20.69 6.34
CA ASP A 19 2.57 -20.58 7.22
C ASP A 19 2.14 -19.12 7.44
N ASN A 20 3.09 -18.19 7.46
CA ASN A 20 2.83 -16.80 7.84
C ASN A 20 2.91 -15.84 6.66
N ILE A 21 4.04 -15.84 5.93
CA ILE A 21 4.31 -14.84 4.89
C ILE A 21 3.47 -15.14 3.65
N VAL A 22 3.52 -16.37 3.14
CA VAL A 22 2.71 -16.77 1.96
C VAL A 22 1.21 -16.64 2.26
N THR A 23 0.78 -17.11 3.43
CA THR A 23 -0.62 -16.97 3.88
C THR A 23 -1.07 -15.51 3.93
N ALA A 24 -0.26 -14.61 4.53
CA ALA A 24 -0.58 -13.19 4.61
C ALA A 24 -0.69 -12.55 3.23
N TYR A 25 0.23 -12.86 2.33
CA TYR A 25 0.18 -12.38 0.94
C TYR A 25 -1.13 -12.77 0.26
N VAL A 26 -1.52 -14.06 0.34
CA VAL A 26 -2.76 -14.56 -0.25
C VAL A 26 -3.97 -13.84 0.33
N GLN A 27 -4.04 -13.68 1.65
CA GLN A 27 -5.15 -12.98 2.31
C GLN A 27 -5.26 -11.53 1.85
N ILE A 28 -4.15 -10.78 1.84
CA ILE A 28 -4.15 -9.37 1.40
C ILE A 28 -4.58 -9.29 -0.07
N LYS A 29 -4.03 -10.14 -0.93
CA LYS A 29 -4.38 -10.17 -2.36
C LYS A 29 -5.85 -10.48 -2.58
N THR A 30 -6.39 -11.49 -1.90
CA THR A 30 -7.81 -11.84 -1.98
C THR A 30 -8.70 -10.68 -1.52
N HIS A 31 -8.34 -10.01 -0.41
CA HIS A 31 -9.10 -8.86 0.07
C HIS A 31 -9.08 -7.68 -0.91
N LEU A 32 -7.93 -7.40 -1.54
CA LEU A 32 -7.84 -6.39 -2.59
C LEU A 32 -8.76 -6.74 -3.76
N LEU A 33 -8.68 -7.97 -4.29
CA LEU A 33 -9.46 -8.39 -5.45
C LEU A 33 -10.98 -8.42 -5.21
N GLN A 34 -11.43 -8.54 -3.96
CA GLN A 34 -12.85 -8.49 -3.61
C GLN A 34 -13.47 -7.08 -3.68
N GLY A 35 -12.68 -6.03 -3.93
CA GLY A 35 -13.17 -4.70 -4.30
C GLY A 35 -13.92 -3.92 -3.21
N ARG A 36 -13.88 -4.37 -1.94
CA ARG A 36 -14.56 -3.69 -0.81
C ARG A 36 -13.65 -2.62 -0.18
N LEU A 37 -13.45 -1.52 -0.90
CA LEU A 37 -12.58 -0.42 -0.45
C LEU A 37 -13.29 0.71 0.31
N ASN A 38 -14.62 0.66 0.46
CA ASN A 38 -15.44 1.82 0.80
C ASN A 38 -15.25 2.44 2.20
N ASP A 39 -14.37 1.92 3.06
CA ASP A 39 -13.85 2.63 4.25
C ASP A 39 -12.46 2.10 4.69
N THR A 40 -11.79 1.37 3.78
CA THR A 40 -10.72 0.40 4.12
C THR A 40 -9.39 0.71 3.45
N SER A 41 -9.28 1.75 2.61
CA SER A 41 -8.06 2.03 1.85
C SER A 41 -6.84 2.29 2.75
N ASN A 42 -7.00 3.08 3.82
CA ASN A 42 -5.94 3.30 4.82
C ASN A 42 -5.56 2.01 5.56
N ARG A 43 -6.54 1.13 5.84
CA ARG A 43 -6.29 -0.16 6.50
C ARG A 43 -5.53 -1.11 5.56
N LEU A 44 -5.88 -1.16 4.29
CA LEU A 44 -5.21 -1.99 3.28
C LEU A 44 -3.79 -1.52 2.97
N PHE A 45 -3.57 -0.21 2.86
CA PHE A 45 -2.22 0.35 2.76
C PHE A 45 -1.36 -0.06 3.97
N ASN A 46 -1.92 0.03 5.18
CA ASN A 46 -1.25 -0.42 6.40
C ASN A 46 -0.96 -1.93 6.39
N CYS A 47 -1.85 -2.77 5.83
CA CYS A 47 -1.60 -4.21 5.67
C CYS A 47 -0.43 -4.49 4.73
N ILE A 48 -0.32 -3.79 3.59
CA ILE A 48 0.81 -3.96 2.66
C ILE A 48 2.13 -3.52 3.32
N GLN A 49 2.13 -2.41 4.05
CA GLN A 49 3.31 -1.97 4.81
C GLN A 49 3.69 -2.97 5.90
N HIS A 50 2.71 -3.46 6.66
CA HIS A 50 2.93 -4.46 7.69
C HIS A 50 3.52 -5.75 7.11
N TYR A 51 2.97 -6.25 6.00
CA TYR A 51 3.51 -7.40 5.27
C TYR A 51 4.98 -7.23 4.89
N SER A 52 5.33 -6.09 4.30
CA SER A 52 6.72 -5.79 3.91
C SER A 52 7.67 -5.74 5.12
N ASN A 53 7.19 -5.21 6.24
CA ASN A 53 7.95 -5.17 7.50
C ASN A 53 8.15 -6.56 8.10
N VAL A 54 7.13 -7.43 8.06
CA VAL A 54 7.25 -8.83 8.55
C VAL A 54 8.34 -9.57 7.80
N ILE A 55 8.43 -9.44 6.46
CA ILE A 55 9.50 -10.09 5.70
C ILE A 55 10.88 -9.51 6.07
N THR A 56 10.95 -8.20 6.33
CA THR A 56 12.21 -7.55 6.73
C THR A 56 12.69 -8.08 8.07
N LEU A 57 11.81 -8.18 9.06
CA LEU A 57 12.11 -8.77 10.37
C LEU A 57 12.45 -10.25 10.27
N PHE A 58 11.79 -11.00 9.38
CA PHE A 58 12.14 -12.40 9.12
C PHE A 58 13.57 -12.54 8.60
N VAL A 59 13.95 -11.73 7.60
CA VAL A 59 15.32 -11.73 7.06
C VAL A 59 16.35 -11.39 8.15
N GLU A 60 16.06 -10.38 8.98
CA GLU A 60 16.93 -10.01 10.11
C GLU A 60 17.07 -11.14 11.13
N GLU A 61 15.99 -11.87 11.44
CA GLU A 61 16.02 -13.00 12.38
C GLU A 61 16.82 -14.19 11.82
N VAL A 62 16.69 -14.47 10.52
CA VAL A 62 17.49 -15.50 9.86
C VAL A 62 18.97 -15.14 9.94
N GLU A 63 19.34 -13.89 9.60
CA GLU A 63 20.71 -13.39 9.71
C GLU A 63 21.24 -13.46 11.15
N ALA A 64 20.46 -13.01 12.13
CA ALA A 64 20.82 -13.03 13.54
C ALA A 64 20.98 -14.45 14.09
N THR A 65 20.19 -15.40 13.59
CA THR A 65 20.30 -16.82 13.94
C THR A 65 21.60 -17.41 13.41
N PHE A 66 21.89 -17.24 12.11
CA PHE A 66 23.08 -17.81 11.50
C PHE A 66 24.37 -17.09 11.88
N ALA A 67 24.33 -15.82 12.29
CA ALA A 67 25.49 -15.08 12.81
C ALA A 67 26.12 -15.73 14.06
N LYS A 68 25.35 -16.54 14.81
CA LYS A 68 25.82 -17.26 16.00
C LYS A 68 26.64 -18.51 15.66
N HIS A 69 26.74 -18.87 14.38
CA HIS A 69 27.32 -20.12 13.94
C HIS A 69 28.47 -19.90 12.96
N THR A 70 29.52 -20.71 13.08
CA THR A 70 30.56 -20.79 12.04
C THR A 70 30.03 -21.64 10.88
N LEU A 71 29.84 -20.99 9.73
CA LEU A 71 29.38 -21.58 8.48
C LEU A 71 30.54 -21.91 7.55
N THR A 72 30.40 -22.98 6.78
CA THR A 72 31.27 -23.28 5.65
C THR A 72 30.99 -22.33 4.49
N LYS A 73 31.94 -22.20 3.54
CA LYS A 73 31.74 -21.38 2.34
C LYS A 73 30.48 -21.77 1.56
N LYS A 74 30.20 -23.07 1.47
CA LYS A 74 28.99 -23.55 0.78
C LYS A 74 27.73 -23.06 1.49
N GLN A 75 27.64 -23.28 2.81
CA GLN A 75 26.50 -22.81 3.61
C GLN A 75 26.32 -21.29 3.58
N GLN A 76 27.42 -20.52 3.50
CA GLN A 76 27.35 -19.07 3.34
C GLN A 76 26.72 -18.66 2.02
N ILE A 77 27.07 -19.35 0.92
CA ILE A 77 26.46 -19.11 -0.40
C ILE A 77 24.98 -19.49 -0.37
N ASP A 78 24.68 -20.69 0.11
CA ASP A 78 23.29 -21.20 0.19
C ASP A 78 22.40 -20.25 1.03
N LEU A 79 22.91 -19.77 2.18
CA LEU A 79 22.22 -18.78 3.01
C LEU A 79 22.05 -17.44 2.31
N GLN A 80 23.08 -16.96 1.60
CA GLN A 80 23.00 -15.68 0.90
C GLN A 80 21.95 -15.73 -0.22
N ASP A 81 21.89 -16.83 -0.97
CA ASP A 81 20.90 -17.04 -2.02
C ASP A 81 19.49 -17.07 -1.42
N TYR A 82 19.30 -17.82 -0.32
CA TYR A 82 18.04 -17.85 0.43
C TYR A 82 17.57 -16.46 0.87
N LEU A 83 18.45 -15.66 1.49
CA LEU A 83 18.12 -14.31 1.93
C LEU A 83 17.81 -13.36 0.77
N ASN A 84 18.50 -13.55 -0.37
CA ASN A 84 18.24 -12.77 -1.58
C ASN A 84 16.86 -13.08 -2.16
N GLU A 85 16.44 -14.34 -2.20
CA GLU A 85 15.10 -14.75 -2.62
C GLU A 85 14.00 -14.13 -1.74
N CYS A 86 14.21 -14.12 -0.41
CA CYS A 86 13.29 -13.48 0.54
C CYS A 86 13.14 -11.97 0.26
N ARG A 87 14.27 -11.27 0.06
CA ARG A 87 14.29 -9.83 -0.26
C ARG A 87 13.65 -9.51 -1.61
N GLN A 88 13.89 -10.36 -2.61
CA GLN A 88 13.29 -10.23 -3.92
C GLN A 88 11.77 -10.44 -3.86
N THR A 89 11.32 -11.43 -3.09
CA THR A 89 9.89 -11.68 -2.85
C THR A 89 9.24 -10.48 -2.19
N ARG A 90 9.83 -9.93 -1.11
CA ARG A 90 9.35 -8.68 -0.49
C ARG A 90 9.10 -7.57 -1.52
N THR A 91 10.07 -7.35 -2.39
CA THR A 91 10.03 -6.27 -3.38
C THR A 91 8.94 -6.52 -4.42
N THR A 92 8.88 -7.75 -4.94
CA THR A 92 7.96 -8.16 -6.00
C THR A 92 6.51 -8.11 -5.51
N ASP A 93 6.24 -8.74 -4.37
CA ASP A 93 4.91 -8.82 -3.79
C ASP A 93 4.40 -7.45 -3.36
N THR A 94 5.25 -6.64 -2.72
CA THR A 94 4.86 -5.28 -2.30
C THR A 94 4.50 -4.43 -3.52
N LEU A 95 5.23 -4.57 -4.62
CA LEU A 95 4.94 -3.86 -5.86
C LEU A 95 3.61 -4.32 -6.47
N GLU A 96 3.41 -5.63 -6.57
CA GLU A 96 2.17 -6.21 -7.11
C GLU A 96 0.94 -5.77 -6.30
N LEU A 97 0.99 -5.91 -4.97
CA LEU A 97 -0.12 -5.54 -4.10
C LEU A 97 -0.44 -4.04 -4.22
N LYS A 98 0.58 -3.17 -4.31
CA LYS A 98 0.39 -1.72 -4.57
C LYS A 98 -0.22 -1.44 -5.93
N GLN A 99 0.14 -2.20 -6.97
CA GLN A 99 -0.44 -2.05 -8.30
C GLN A 99 -1.93 -2.42 -8.31
N ILE A 100 -2.29 -3.55 -7.68
CA ILE A 100 -3.69 -3.97 -7.54
C ILE A 100 -4.48 -2.90 -6.78
N GLU A 101 -3.95 -2.42 -5.66
CA GLU A 101 -4.57 -1.40 -4.82
C GLU A 101 -4.79 -0.07 -5.57
N SER A 102 -3.79 0.38 -6.33
CA SER A 102 -3.88 1.59 -7.17
C SER A 102 -4.91 1.44 -8.29
N ALA A 103 -4.98 0.28 -8.94
CA ALA A 103 -5.96 0.01 -9.99
C ALA A 103 -7.40 0.09 -9.45
N LEU A 104 -7.63 -0.45 -8.25
CA LEU A 104 -8.93 -0.39 -7.60
C LEU A 104 -9.34 1.05 -7.23
N ARG A 105 -8.40 1.86 -6.68
CA ARG A 105 -8.69 3.28 -6.41
C ARG A 105 -9.07 4.05 -7.68
N LYS A 106 -8.36 3.81 -8.79
CA LYS A 106 -8.65 4.44 -10.08
C LYS A 106 -10.01 4.02 -10.63
N GLY A 107 -10.41 2.76 -10.45
CA GLY A 107 -11.73 2.27 -10.85
C GLY A 107 -12.89 2.84 -10.01
N GLN A 108 -12.63 3.29 -8.78
CA GLN A 108 -13.63 3.93 -7.89
C GLN A 108 -13.77 5.44 -8.10
N LEU A 109 -12.73 6.10 -8.61
CA LEU A 109 -12.83 7.47 -9.10
C LEU A 109 -13.57 7.43 -10.44
N LEU A 110 -14.91 7.36 -10.40
CA LEU A 110 -15.72 7.74 -11.55
C LEU A 110 -15.21 9.11 -12.04
N PRO A 111 -15.01 9.30 -13.35
CA PRO A 111 -14.67 10.62 -13.85
C PRO A 111 -15.72 11.61 -13.32
N LEU A 112 -15.28 12.81 -12.91
CA LEU A 112 -16.22 13.87 -12.58
C LEU A 112 -17.20 13.98 -13.75
N PRO A 113 -18.53 13.99 -13.50
CA PRO A 113 -19.50 14.10 -14.58
C PRO A 113 -19.13 15.32 -15.41
N THR A 114 -19.13 15.13 -16.72
CA THR A 114 -18.79 16.17 -17.69
C THR A 114 -19.71 17.38 -17.52
N PHE A 115 -19.29 18.54 -18.03
CA PHE A 115 -20.15 19.72 -18.03
C PHE A 115 -21.53 19.45 -18.65
N GLU A 116 -21.58 18.65 -19.72
CA GLU A 116 -22.82 18.24 -20.38
C GLU A 116 -23.69 17.39 -19.45
N GLU A 117 -23.14 16.38 -18.79
CA GLU A 117 -23.87 15.53 -17.83
C GLU A 117 -24.34 16.30 -16.60
N GLN A 118 -23.53 17.24 -16.09
CA GLN A 118 -23.93 18.11 -15.00
C GLN A 118 -25.04 19.07 -15.44
N SER A 119 -25.00 19.59 -16.68
CA SER A 119 -25.99 20.55 -17.19
C SER A 119 -27.38 19.90 -17.35
N LEU A 120 -27.41 18.62 -17.71
CA LEU A 120 -28.65 17.82 -17.84
C LEU A 120 -29.29 17.50 -16.48
N SER A 121 -28.51 17.52 -15.39
CA SER A 121 -29.02 17.24 -14.03
C SER A 121 -29.80 18.40 -13.40
N GLY A 122 -29.80 19.58 -14.03
CA GLY A 122 -30.54 20.76 -13.57
C GLY A 122 -30.02 21.41 -12.27
N GLN A 123 -28.84 21.01 -11.78
CA GLN A 123 -28.32 21.44 -10.48
C GLN A 123 -27.28 22.58 -10.52
N ILE A 124 -26.83 23.04 -11.69
CA ILE A 124 -25.68 23.97 -11.75
C ILE A 124 -26.07 25.45 -11.56
N PHE A 125 -27.29 25.85 -11.91
CA PHE A 125 -27.72 27.25 -11.81
C PHE A 125 -29.11 27.32 -11.21
N PRO A 126 -29.29 27.90 -10.00
CA PRO A 126 -30.64 28.23 -9.55
C PRO A 126 -31.26 29.21 -10.55
N ASP A 127 -32.54 29.04 -10.88
CA ASP A 127 -33.29 29.94 -11.80
C ASP A 127 -33.24 31.42 -11.39
N LYS A 128 -32.84 31.68 -10.13
CA LYS A 128 -32.54 33.01 -9.58
C LYS A 128 -31.20 32.98 -8.85
N PRO A 129 -30.07 33.22 -9.52
CA PRO A 129 -28.81 33.45 -8.83
C PRO A 129 -28.91 34.73 -7.98
N PHE A 130 -28.57 34.63 -6.70
CA PHE A 130 -28.33 35.81 -5.86
C PHE A 130 -26.94 36.33 -6.17
N TYR A 131 -26.85 37.42 -6.94
CA TYR A 131 -25.60 38.14 -7.12
C TYR A 131 -25.40 39.06 -5.92
N LEU A 132 -24.29 38.89 -5.20
CA LEU A 132 -23.86 39.85 -4.19
C LEU A 132 -23.49 41.15 -4.88
N GLU A 133 -24.17 42.25 -4.54
CA GLU A 133 -23.73 43.58 -4.96
C GLU A 133 -22.45 43.94 -4.19
N VAL A 134 -21.36 44.14 -4.93
CA VAL A 134 -20.06 44.53 -4.36
C VAL A 134 -19.91 46.03 -4.50
N ASN A 135 -19.96 46.73 -3.37
CA ASN A 135 -19.71 48.17 -3.33
C ASN A 135 -18.23 48.42 -3.07
N PHE A 136 -17.60 49.18 -3.96
CA PHE A 136 -16.23 49.65 -3.79
C PHE A 136 -16.28 51.11 -3.35
N ASP A 137 -15.96 51.38 -2.09
CA ASP A 137 -15.82 52.75 -1.60
C ASP A 137 -14.60 53.41 -2.26
N GLU A 138 -14.80 54.58 -2.88
CA GLU A 138 -13.77 55.32 -3.64
C GLU A 138 -12.65 55.93 -2.77
N ASN A 139 -12.60 55.66 -1.47
CA ASN A 139 -11.57 56.17 -0.57
C ASN A 139 -10.62 55.07 -0.10
N ASP A 140 -9.60 54.78 -0.92
CA ASP A 140 -8.26 54.20 -0.66
C ASP A 140 -8.05 53.08 0.38
N ASN A 141 -9.10 52.43 0.87
CA ASN A 141 -9.00 51.25 1.71
C ASN A 141 -9.68 50.06 1.04
N LYS A 142 -8.85 49.21 0.43
CA LYS A 142 -9.26 48.02 -0.32
C LYS A 142 -9.77 46.93 0.62
N THR A 143 -11.05 46.97 0.96
CA THR A 143 -11.76 45.77 1.37
C THR A 143 -13.20 45.84 0.85
N PRO A 144 -13.59 44.97 -0.11
CA PRO A 144 -14.97 44.95 -0.57
C PRO A 144 -15.88 44.59 0.60
N SER A 145 -16.97 45.34 0.76
CA SER A 145 -18.04 44.99 1.69
C SER A 145 -19.18 44.35 0.90
N PHE A 146 -19.81 43.35 1.52
CA PHE A 146 -20.93 42.62 0.93
C PHE A 146 -22.18 42.91 1.74
N SER A 147 -23.24 43.37 1.08
CA SER A 147 -24.58 43.48 1.65
C SER A 147 -25.49 42.39 1.07
N ALA A 148 -26.35 41.85 1.93
CA ALA A 148 -27.38 40.87 1.57
C ALA A 148 -28.64 41.55 1.05
#